data_AF-A0AB33WSJ8-F1
#
_entry.id   AF-A0AB33WSJ8-F1
#
_cell.length_a   1.000
_cell.length_b   1.000
_cell.length_c   1.000
_cell.angle_alpha   90.00
_cell.angle_beta   90.00
_cell.angle_gamma   90.00
#
_symmetry.space_group_name_H-M   'P 1'
#
loop_
_entity.id
_entity.type
_entity.pdbx_description
1 polymer ?
#
loop_
_entity_poly.entity_id
_entity_poly.type
_entity_poly.pdbx_seq_one_letter_code
_entity_poly.pdbx_strand_id
1 'polypeptide(L)'
;MSRNGWMVWLTFAIGMLLSVSPLPQFMEILRPLWLALLLAFWALALPHKVGMVTAWCLGLAEDVLYGTLLGQNALILTLITFLVLSLQQRLRMFPMWQQSLVILVIFGLAQLVQLWLSALTGNRQPTLALVLPALVSALLWPWVSFGLRGLRRRFKIN
;
A
#
# COMPACT_ATOMS: atom_id res chain seq x y z
N MET A 1 1.27 -9.34 -26.78
CA MET A 1 0.20 -9.39 -25.76
C MET A 1 0.79 -9.90 -24.45
N SER A 2 0.64 -9.14 -23.35
CA SER A 2 1.50 -9.18 -22.16
C SER A 2 1.46 -10.52 -21.38
N ARG A 3 2.52 -11.33 -21.46
CA ARG A 3 2.64 -12.64 -20.78
C ARG A 3 2.92 -12.57 -19.26
N ASN A 4 3.12 -11.37 -18.69
CA ASN A 4 3.62 -11.21 -17.31
C ASN A 4 2.63 -10.57 -16.31
N GLY A 5 1.33 -10.50 -16.62
CA GLY A 5 0.32 -9.97 -15.68
C GLY A 5 0.20 -10.77 -14.37
N TRP A 6 0.50 -12.07 -14.42
CA TRP A 6 0.51 -12.96 -13.26
C TRP A 6 1.53 -12.57 -12.19
N MET A 7 2.64 -11.91 -12.57
CA MET A 7 3.67 -11.47 -11.60
C MET A 7 3.16 -10.37 -10.68
N VAL A 8 2.27 -9.50 -11.15
CA VAL A 8 1.63 -8.46 -10.32
C VAL A 8 0.82 -9.12 -9.22
N TRP A 9 -0.02 -10.09 -9.60
CA TRP A 9 -0.78 -10.90 -8.65
C TRP A 9 0.12 -11.68 -7.69
N LEU A 10 1.24 -12.21 -8.17
CA LEU A 10 2.23 -12.91 -7.34
C LEU A 10 2.85 -11.97 -6.31
N THR A 11 3.21 -10.74 -6.69
CA THR A 11 3.70 -9.75 -5.71
C THR A 11 2.64 -9.35 -4.69
N PHE A 12 1.36 -9.23 -5.09
CA PHE A 12 0.26 -9.00 -4.15
C PHE A 12 0.06 -10.19 -3.21
N ALA A 13 0.15 -11.42 -3.71
CA ALA A 13 0.10 -12.63 -2.90
C ALA A 13 1.26 -12.68 -1.89
N ILE A 14 2.48 -12.37 -2.31
CA ILE A 14 3.64 -12.24 -1.40
C ILE A 14 3.41 -11.11 -0.39
N GLY A 15 2.86 -9.98 -0.83
CA GLY A 15 2.50 -8.86 0.03
C GLY A 15 1.49 -9.23 1.10
N MET A 16 0.48 -10.02 0.75
CA MET A 16 -0.49 -10.58 1.70
C MET A 16 0.15 -11.58 2.64
N LEU A 17 1.02 -12.47 2.16
CA LEU A 17 1.75 -13.40 3.03
C LEU A 17 2.65 -12.66 4.05
N LEU A 18 3.31 -11.58 3.60
CA LEU A 18 4.08 -10.68 4.48
C LEU A 18 3.17 -9.90 5.43
N SER A 19 2.00 -9.46 4.95
CA SER A 19 0.97 -8.82 5.77
C SER A 19 0.45 -9.80 6.82
N VAL A 20 0.31 -11.10 6.55
CA VAL A 20 -0.22 -12.08 7.52
C VAL A 20 0.87 -12.68 8.42
N SER A 21 2.16 -12.54 8.05
CA SER A 21 3.28 -13.08 8.83
C SER A 21 3.23 -12.59 10.29
N PRO A 22 3.23 -13.51 11.28
CA PRO A 22 3.25 -13.13 12.69
C PRO A 22 4.55 -12.37 12.96
N LEU A 23 4.43 -11.08 13.22
CA LEU A 23 5.54 -10.27 13.67
C LEU A 23 5.57 -10.31 15.19
N PRO A 24 6.75 -10.29 15.82
CA PRO A 24 6.84 -10.17 17.27
C PRO A 24 6.16 -8.87 17.74
N GLN A 25 5.52 -8.89 18.92
CA GLN A 25 4.65 -7.80 19.43
C GLN A 25 5.27 -6.38 19.40
N PHE A 26 6.59 -6.25 19.54
CA PHE A 26 7.27 -4.95 19.43
C PHE A 26 7.31 -4.39 18.00
N MET A 27 7.22 -5.27 16.99
CA MET A 27 7.27 -4.96 15.56
C MET A 27 5.87 -4.86 14.94
N GLU A 28 4.80 -5.25 15.66
CA GLU A 28 3.43 -5.05 15.21
C GLU A 28 3.08 -3.57 15.05
N ILE A 29 3.58 -2.71 15.94
CA ILE A 29 3.44 -1.24 15.83
C ILE A 29 4.21 -0.66 14.64
N LEU A 30 5.27 -1.32 14.19
CA LEU A 30 6.10 -0.88 13.06
C LEU A 30 5.70 -1.59 11.77
N ARG A 31 4.62 -2.38 11.77
CA ARG A 31 4.24 -3.23 10.65
C ARG A 31 4.02 -2.38 9.41
N PRO A 32 4.84 -2.54 8.36
CA PRO A 32 4.68 -1.77 7.14
C PRO A 32 3.36 -2.12 6.47
N LEU A 33 2.74 -1.13 5.82
CA LEU A 33 1.59 -1.30 4.95
C LEU A 33 2.04 -1.93 3.64
N TRP A 34 2.43 -3.21 3.68
CA TRP A 34 2.98 -3.94 2.54
C TRP A 34 2.06 -3.89 1.31
N LEU A 35 0.76 -4.10 1.52
CA LEU A 35 -0.22 -4.04 0.45
C LEU A 35 -0.34 -2.64 -0.14
N ALA A 36 -0.37 -1.59 0.69
CA ALA A 36 -0.40 -0.21 0.21
C ALA A 36 0.87 0.15 -0.57
N LEU A 37 2.05 -0.30 -0.13
CA LEU A 37 3.33 -0.09 -0.82
C LEU A 37 3.31 -0.75 -2.21
N LEU A 38 2.88 -2.01 -2.27
CA LEU A 38 2.78 -2.74 -3.54
C LEU A 38 1.74 -2.10 -4.46
N LEU A 39 0.56 -1.74 -3.92
CA LEU A 39 -0.49 -1.06 -4.68
C LEU A 39 0.00 0.27 -5.24
N ALA A 40 0.62 1.11 -4.42
CA ALA A 40 1.16 2.39 -4.86
C ALA A 40 2.24 2.21 -5.95
N PHE A 41 3.13 1.22 -5.79
CA PHE A 41 4.17 0.97 -6.79
C PHE A 41 3.56 0.51 -8.12
N TRP A 42 2.64 -0.45 -8.09
CA TRP A 42 2.02 -0.99 -9.29
C TRP A 42 1.06 0.01 -9.93
N ALA A 43 0.36 0.83 -9.16
CA ALA A 43 -0.44 1.94 -9.67
C ALA A 43 0.42 2.95 -10.43
N LEU A 44 1.65 3.22 -9.97
CA LEU A 44 2.61 4.08 -10.68
C LEU A 44 3.23 3.42 -11.92
N ALA A 45 3.49 2.12 -11.85
CA ALA A 45 4.16 1.38 -12.91
C ALA A 45 3.20 0.98 -14.06
N LEU A 46 1.99 0.53 -13.70
CA LEU A 46 0.97 -0.06 -14.57
C LEU A 46 -0.43 0.40 -14.15
N PRO A 47 -0.77 1.71 -14.30
CA PRO A 47 -2.08 2.25 -13.94
C PRO A 47 -3.23 1.60 -14.72
N HIS A 48 -2.95 1.04 -15.91
CA HIS A 48 -3.94 0.32 -16.72
C HIS A 48 -4.32 -1.06 -16.14
N LYS A 49 -3.52 -1.64 -15.25
CA LYS A 49 -3.79 -2.95 -14.63
C LYS A 49 -4.15 -2.86 -13.15
N VAL A 50 -3.54 -1.91 -12.43
CA VAL A 50 -3.78 -1.70 -11.00
C VAL A 50 -4.48 -0.36 -10.82
N GLY A 51 -5.74 -0.44 -10.38
CA GLY A 51 -6.65 0.69 -10.24
C GLY A 51 -7.40 0.67 -8.91
N MET A 52 -8.41 1.52 -8.81
CA MET A 52 -9.26 1.61 -7.61
C MET A 52 -9.97 0.29 -7.31
N VAL A 53 -10.47 -0.41 -8.33
CA VAL A 53 -11.19 -1.69 -8.18
C VAL A 53 -10.28 -2.77 -7.59
N THR A 54 -9.03 -2.87 -8.06
CA THR A 54 -8.07 -3.85 -7.50
C THR A 54 -7.72 -3.55 -6.05
N ALA A 55 -7.59 -2.26 -5.71
CA ALA A 55 -7.32 -1.84 -4.34
C ALA A 55 -8.50 -2.14 -3.41
N TRP A 56 -9.72 -1.91 -3.89
CA TRP A 56 -10.94 -2.23 -3.16
C TRP A 56 -11.09 -3.74 -2.91
N CYS A 57 -10.91 -4.58 -3.95
CA CYS A 57 -10.98 -6.04 -3.79
C CYS A 57 -9.88 -6.57 -2.84
N LEU A 58 -8.65 -6.06 -2.95
CA LEU A 58 -7.56 -6.46 -2.04
C LEU A 58 -7.83 -6.02 -0.61
N GLY A 59 -8.39 -4.83 -0.40
CA GLY A 59 -8.73 -4.36 0.93
C GLY A 59 -9.90 -5.11 1.55
N LEU A 60 -10.90 -5.53 0.77
CA LEU A 60 -11.94 -6.44 1.25
C LEU A 60 -11.36 -7.80 1.66
N ALA A 61 -10.39 -8.32 0.90
CA ALA A 61 -9.70 -9.54 1.28
C ALA A 61 -8.91 -9.37 2.58
N GLU A 62 -8.24 -8.22 2.79
CA GLU A 62 -7.64 -7.90 4.10
C GLU A 62 -8.69 -7.80 5.20
N ASP A 63 -9.84 -7.18 4.95
CA ASP A 63 -10.92 -7.09 5.95
C ASP A 63 -11.37 -8.47 6.42
N VAL A 64 -11.51 -9.43 5.50
CA VAL A 64 -11.85 -10.83 5.81
C VAL A 64 -10.72 -11.54 6.56
N LEU A 65 -9.46 -11.34 6.17
CA LEU A 65 -8.30 -12.00 6.78
C LEU A 65 -8.06 -11.54 8.22
N TYR A 66 -8.23 -10.24 8.49
CA TYR A 66 -8.02 -9.67 9.82
C TYR A 66 -9.28 -9.69 10.70
N GLY A 67 -10.44 -10.08 10.14
CA GLY A 67 -11.71 -10.01 10.85
C GLY A 67 -12.13 -8.59 11.20
N THR A 68 -11.69 -7.59 10.41
CA THR A 68 -12.06 -6.17 10.61
C THR A 68 -13.38 -5.86 9.92
N LEU A 69 -13.91 -4.66 10.15
CA LEU A 69 -15.15 -4.21 9.51
C LEU A 69 -14.99 -4.27 7.98
N LEU A 70 -15.87 -5.00 7.31
CA LEU A 70 -15.89 -5.08 5.85
C LEU A 70 -15.98 -3.68 5.25
N GLY A 71 -15.00 -3.31 4.45
CA GLY A 71 -14.90 -2.02 3.79
C GLY A 71 -13.89 -1.06 4.43
N GLN A 72 -13.37 -1.33 5.63
CA GLN A 72 -12.42 -0.42 6.27
C GLN A 72 -11.09 -0.36 5.51
N ASN A 73 -10.41 -1.50 5.34
CA ASN A 73 -9.18 -1.56 4.56
C ASN A 73 -9.45 -1.31 3.07
N ALA A 74 -10.60 -1.74 2.56
CA ALA A 74 -11.03 -1.45 1.19
C ALA A 74 -11.06 0.06 0.89
N LEU A 75 -11.64 0.86 1.78
CA LEU A 75 -11.69 2.32 1.64
C LEU A 75 -10.29 2.95 1.70
N ILE A 76 -9.47 2.52 2.67
CA ILE A 76 -8.11 3.04 2.88
C ILE A 76 -7.24 2.77 1.64
N LEU A 77 -7.18 1.52 1.18
CA LEU A 77 -6.38 1.15 0.01
C LEU A 77 -6.89 1.81 -1.28
N THR A 78 -8.20 1.95 -1.42
CA THR A 78 -8.80 2.66 -2.56
C THR A 78 -8.42 4.13 -2.55
N LEU A 79 -8.48 4.79 -1.40
CA LEU A 79 -8.09 6.20 -1.24
C LEU A 79 -6.60 6.41 -1.57
N ILE A 80 -5.72 5.55 -1.04
CA ILE A 80 -4.28 5.59 -1.35
C ILE A 80 -4.08 5.46 -2.86
N THR A 81 -4.71 4.45 -3.47
CA THR A 81 -4.56 4.18 -4.90
C THR A 81 -5.09 5.33 -5.74
N PHE A 82 -6.23 5.92 -5.36
CA PHE A 82 -6.78 7.11 -6.01
C PHE A 82 -5.81 8.29 -5.97
N LEU A 83 -5.24 8.61 -4.81
CA LEU A 83 -4.28 9.70 -4.65
C LEU A 83 -3.00 9.45 -5.47
N VAL A 84 -2.49 8.21 -5.43
CA VAL A 84 -1.31 7.82 -6.20
C VAL A 84 -1.57 7.95 -7.70
N LEU A 85 -2.72 7.49 -8.20
CA LEU A 85 -3.10 7.60 -9.62
C LEU A 85 -3.32 9.05 -10.04
N SER A 86 -3.90 9.88 -9.17
CA SER A 86 -4.07 11.32 -9.43
C SER A 86 -2.70 12.03 -9.53
N LEU A 87 -1.76 11.66 -8.66
CA LEU A 87 -0.41 12.24 -8.61
C LEU A 87 0.59 11.50 -9.51
N GLN A 88 0.18 10.48 -10.25
CA GLN A 88 1.11 9.58 -10.97
C GLN A 88 1.99 10.31 -11.98
N GLN A 89 1.42 11.29 -12.70
CA GLN A 89 2.15 12.06 -13.71
C GLN A 89 3.26 12.88 -13.06
N ARG A 90 2.98 13.49 -11.90
CA ARG A 90 3.96 14.27 -11.13
C ARG A 90 5.00 13.36 -10.48
N LEU A 91 4.55 12.27 -9.87
CA LEU A 91 5.41 11.27 -9.23
C LEU A 91 6.43 10.71 -10.22
N ARG A 92 6.04 10.41 -11.46
CA ARG A 92 6.98 9.93 -12.50
C ARG A 92 8.07 10.94 -12.88
N MET A 93 7.81 12.23 -12.74
CA MET A 93 8.77 13.30 -13.00
C MET A 93 9.70 13.56 -11.81
N PHE A 94 9.27 13.23 -10.59
CA PHE A 94 10.02 13.51 -9.37
C PHE A 94 11.16 12.51 -9.10
N PRO A 95 12.30 12.98 -8.54
CA PRO A 95 13.35 12.10 -8.03
C PRO A 95 12.83 11.23 -6.88
N MET A 96 13.52 10.11 -6.64
CA MET A 96 13.11 9.08 -5.67
C MET A 96 12.78 9.64 -4.28
N TRP A 97 13.55 10.62 -3.83
CA TRP A 97 13.39 11.26 -2.53
C TRP A 97 12.11 12.10 -2.42
N GLN A 98 11.73 12.79 -3.48
CA GLN A 98 10.47 13.53 -3.51
C GLN A 98 9.28 12.58 -3.64
N GLN A 99 9.42 11.45 -4.34
CA GLN A 99 8.39 10.41 -4.38
C GLN A 99 8.09 9.85 -2.98
N SER A 100 9.12 9.59 -2.15
CA SER A 100 8.90 9.11 -0.79
C SER A 100 8.19 10.13 0.09
N LEU A 101 8.50 11.43 -0.05
CA LEU A 101 7.77 12.49 0.67
C LEU A 101 6.29 12.53 0.31
N VAL A 102 5.95 12.43 -0.98
CA VAL A 102 4.55 12.40 -1.42
C VAL A 102 3.84 11.17 -0.88
N ILE A 103 4.49 10.00 -0.88
CA ILE A 103 3.90 8.76 -0.39
C ILE A 103 3.72 8.78 1.13
N LEU A 104 4.65 9.41 1.85
CA LEU A 104 4.49 9.71 3.27
C LEU A 104 3.20 10.49 3.52
N VAL A 105 2.96 11.55 2.73
CA VAL A 105 1.75 12.36 2.85
C VAL A 105 0.50 11.54 2.50
N ILE A 106 0.51 10.76 1.41
CA ILE A 106 -0.62 9.93 1.01
C ILE A 106 -0.95 8.90 2.09
N PHE A 107 0.06 8.22 2.63
CA PHE A 107 -0.14 7.19 3.65
C PHE A 107 -0.55 7.83 4.98
N GLY A 108 0.00 8.98 5.33
CA GLY A 108 -0.42 9.77 6.49
C GLY A 108 -1.89 10.18 6.42
N LEU A 109 -2.36 10.65 5.26
CA LEU A 109 -3.78 10.96 5.04
C LEU A 109 -4.65 9.71 5.16
N ALA A 110 -4.21 8.58 4.61
CA ALA A 110 -4.93 7.32 4.70
C ALA A 110 -5.04 6.81 6.15
N GLN A 111 -3.97 6.98 6.96
CA GLN A 111 -3.99 6.68 8.39
C GLN A 111 -4.91 7.60 9.18
N LEU A 112 -4.99 8.89 8.83
CA LEU A 112 -5.98 9.79 9.42
C LEU A 112 -7.40 9.29 9.15
N VAL A 113 -7.71 8.90 7.91
CA VAL A 113 -9.02 8.33 7.57
C VAL A 113 -9.26 7.02 8.32
N GLN A 114 -8.25 6.16 8.46
CA GLN A 114 -8.34 4.94 9.26
C GLN A 114 -8.66 5.24 10.72
N LEU A 115 -8.03 6.27 11.30
CA LEU A 115 -8.32 6.73 12.66
C LEU A 115 -9.78 7.18 12.81
N TRP A 116 -10.28 7.98 11.86
CA TRP A 116 -11.66 8.42 11.83
C TRP A 116 -12.64 7.24 11.77
N LEU A 117 -12.36 6.25 10.91
CA LEU A 117 -13.19 5.03 10.81
C LEU A 117 -13.15 4.19 12.09
N SER A 118 -11.97 4.04 12.70
CA SER A 118 -11.82 3.33 13.98
C SER A 118 -12.52 4.05 15.13
N ALA A 119 -12.47 5.37 15.16
CA ALA A 119 -13.19 6.19 16.14
C ALA A 119 -14.72 6.04 15.99
N LEU A 120 -15.23 6.03 14.75
CA LEU A 120 -16.65 5.84 14.46
C LEU A 120 -17.16 4.43 14.82
N THR A 121 -16.31 3.41 14.70
CA THR A 121 -16.64 2.02 15.05
C THR A 121 -16.47 1.70 16.53
N GLY A 122 -16.08 2.69 17.35
CA GLY A 122 -15.89 2.53 18.80
C GLY A 122 -14.63 1.76 19.19
N ASN A 123 -13.80 1.36 18.22
CA ASN A 123 -12.58 0.61 18.46
C ASN A 123 -11.41 1.58 18.68
N ARG A 124 -11.10 1.91 19.94
CA ARG A 124 -9.97 2.77 20.33
C ARG A 124 -8.65 2.02 20.18
N GLN A 125 -8.18 1.87 18.94
CA GLN A 125 -6.78 1.55 18.72
C GLN A 125 -5.90 2.78 19.00
N PRO A 126 -4.69 2.60 19.55
CA PRO A 126 -3.80 3.71 19.89
C PRO A 126 -3.44 4.55 18.64
N THR A 127 -3.87 5.81 18.62
CA THR A 127 -3.69 6.80 17.54
C THR A 127 -2.25 6.90 17.04
N LEU A 128 -1.28 6.86 17.95
CA LEU A 128 0.15 6.93 17.63
C LEU A 128 0.63 5.65 16.93
N ALA A 129 0.11 4.48 17.31
CA ALA A 129 0.50 3.21 16.72
C ALA A 129 0.06 3.05 15.26
N LEU A 130 -0.89 3.87 14.77
CA LEU A 130 -1.35 3.85 13.37
C LEU A 130 -0.48 4.75 12.47
N VAL A 131 0.13 5.81 13.01
CA VAL A 131 0.99 6.71 12.23
C VAL A 131 2.39 6.11 12.02
N LEU A 132 2.91 5.33 12.98
CA LEU A 132 4.20 4.65 12.87
C LEU A 132 4.31 3.72 11.63
N PRO A 133 3.33 2.84 11.34
CA PRO A 133 3.27 2.03 10.13
C PRO A 133 3.43 2.84 8.85
N ALA A 134 2.72 3.97 8.73
CA ALA A 134 2.79 4.82 7.55
C ALA A 134 4.17 5.48 7.40
N LEU A 135 4.74 5.96 8.51
CA LEU A 135 6.09 6.51 8.54
C LEU A 135 7.14 5.48 8.12
N VAL A 136 7.09 4.28 8.69
CA VAL A 136 7.99 3.17 8.36
C VAL A 136 7.82 2.77 6.89
N SER A 137 6.58 2.66 6.42
CA SER A 137 6.29 2.32 5.03
C SER A 137 6.84 3.37 4.07
N ALA A 138 6.66 4.65 4.37
CA ALA A 138 7.18 5.73 3.54
C ALA A 138 8.71 5.78 3.52
N LEU A 139 9.35 5.44 4.64
CA LEU A 139 10.81 5.31 4.71
C LEU A 139 11.32 4.06 3.96
N LEU A 140 10.56 2.97 3.98
CA LEU A 140 10.83 1.74 3.23
C LEU A 140 10.58 1.91 1.72
N TRP A 141 9.80 2.91 1.31
CA TRP A 141 9.47 3.17 -0.09
C TRP A 141 10.68 3.20 -1.05
N PRO A 142 11.75 3.98 -0.81
CA PRO A 142 12.93 3.99 -1.70
C PRO A 142 13.56 2.61 -1.86
N TRP A 143 13.64 1.81 -0.80
CA TRP A 143 14.18 0.45 -0.88
C TRP A 143 13.28 -0.50 -1.64
N VAL A 144 11.98 -0.51 -1.33
CA VAL A 144 10.98 -1.35 -2.00
C VAL A 144 10.89 -0.99 -3.49
N SER A 145 10.83 0.30 -3.80
CA SER A 145 10.80 0.78 -5.19
C SER A 145 12.09 0.48 -5.95
N PHE A 146 13.25 0.49 -5.30
CA PHE A 146 14.51 0.05 -5.92
C PHE A 146 14.48 -1.45 -6.23
N GLY A 147 14.07 -2.29 -5.28
CA GLY A 147 13.95 -3.74 -5.46
C GLY A 147 12.95 -4.11 -6.56
N LEU A 148 11.75 -3.51 -6.53
CA LEU A 148 10.71 -3.73 -7.54
C LEU A 148 11.09 -3.17 -8.91
N ARG A 149 11.84 -2.05 -8.99
CA ARG A 149 12.41 -1.58 -10.27
C ARG A 149 13.44 -2.55 -10.83
N GLY A 150 14.29 -3.12 -9.98
CA GLY A 150 15.24 -4.16 -10.36
C GLY A 150 14.53 -5.40 -10.91
N LEU A 151 13.47 -5.83 -10.22
CA LEU A 151 12.60 -6.93 -10.65
C LEU A 151 11.93 -6.61 -11.99
N ARG A 152 11.31 -5.43 -12.13
CA ARG A 152 10.66 -4.98 -13.37
C ARG A 152 11.64 -4.94 -14.55
N ARG A 153 12.86 -4.42 -14.34
CA ARG A 153 13.91 -4.38 -15.37
C ARG A 153 14.36 -5.79 -15.76
N ARG A 154 14.58 -6.69 -14.79
CA ARG A 154 14.95 -8.08 -15.07
C ARG A 154 13.88 -8.82 -15.87
N PHE A 155 12.61 -8.55 -15.59
CA PHE A 155 11.49 -9.26 -16.22
C PHE A 155 10.88 -8.57 -17.44
N LYS A 156 11.50 -7.51 -17.99
CA LYS A 156 11.05 -6.77 -19.20
C LYS A 156 9.54 -6.55 -19.27
N ILE A 157 8.96 -6.07 -18.17
CA ILE A 157 7.53 -5.75 -18.12
C ILE A 157 7.35 -4.36 -18.75
N ASN A 158 7.04 -4.35 -20.06
CA ASN A 158 6.61 -3.18 -20.82
C ASN A 158 5.22 -2.71 -20.38
#